data_AF-A0A4Q2D9R0-F1
#
_entry.id   AF-A0A4Q2D9R0-F1
#
_cell.length_a   1.000
_cell.length_b   1.000
_cell.length_c   1.000
_cell.angle_alpha   90.00
_cell.angle_beta   90.00
_cell.angle_gamma   90.00
#
_symmetry.space_group_name_H-M   'P 1'
#
loop_
_entity.id
_entity.type
_entity.pdbx_description
1 polymer ?
#
loop_
_entity_poly.entity_id
_entity_poly.type
_entity_poly.pdbx_seq_one_letter_code
_entity_poly.pdbx_strand_id
1 'polypeptide(L)'
;MHLPTGNYTIGTMDYSQGGFSTRPLGLSRQNGSTAVVVLPEGTPPPQWRIEQVSGSYDTYLLKTSDKVAVPSGDQVKGSEDGAPFEWMIIRSAPHPPPVGNDAFAILVPGPNGDGWNYDSDSSVTAEKPVLLKNMAMPWYIIPARDYD
;
A
#
# COMPACT_ATOMS: atom_id res chain seq x y z
N MET A 1 -0.51 11.83 -12.40
CA MET A 1 -1.34 12.48 -11.37
C MET A 1 -0.52 12.46 -10.12
N HIS A 2 -0.35 13.60 -9.47
CA HIS A 2 0.55 13.74 -8.35
C HIS A 2 -0.22 13.63 -7.02
N LEU A 3 0.27 12.82 -6.08
CA LEU A 3 -0.24 12.73 -4.71
C LEU A 3 0.49 13.77 -3.85
N PRO A 4 -0.19 14.78 -3.28
CA PRO A 4 0.45 15.71 -2.36
C PRO A 4 1.10 14.99 -1.17
N THR A 5 2.14 15.59 -0.59
CA THR A 5 2.67 15.08 0.67
C THR A 5 1.62 15.22 1.77
N GLY A 6 1.34 14.14 2.51
CA GLY A 6 0.29 14.15 3.52
C GLY A 6 0.04 12.79 4.17
N ASN A 7 -1.01 12.73 5.00
CA ASN A 7 -1.46 11.51 5.65
C ASN A 7 -2.60 10.87 4.84
N TYR A 8 -2.49 9.56 4.63
CA TYR A 8 -3.37 8.76 3.78
C TYR A 8 -3.76 7.47 4.49
N THR A 9 -4.92 6.95 4.12
CA THR A 9 -5.23 5.53 4.27
C THR A 9 -4.91 4.84 2.96
N ILE A 10 -4.19 3.72 3.06
CA ILE A 10 -3.89 2.83 1.95
C ILE A 10 -4.59 1.50 2.24
N GLY A 11 -5.14 0.86 1.22
CA GLY A 11 -5.66 -0.50 1.37
C GLY A 11 -6.08 -1.13 0.06
N THR A 12 -6.61 -2.34 0.18
CA THR A 12 -7.08 -3.14 -0.94
C THR A 12 -8.60 -3.12 -1.02
N MET A 13 -9.09 -3.44 -2.21
CA MET A 13 -10.51 -3.61 -2.49
C MET A 13 -10.75 -5.08 -2.82
N ASP A 14 -11.75 -5.68 -2.21
CA ASP A 14 -12.20 -7.01 -2.58
C ASP A 14 -13.65 -6.96 -3.06
N TYR A 15 -13.89 -7.61 -4.20
CA TYR A 15 -15.20 -7.77 -4.82
C TYR A 15 -15.64 -9.25 -4.82
N SER A 16 -14.90 -10.11 -4.12
CA SER A 16 -15.24 -11.51 -3.93
C SER A 16 -16.52 -11.66 -3.08
N GLN A 17 -17.15 -12.83 -3.13
CA GLN A 17 -18.33 -13.17 -2.31
C GLN A 17 -19.61 -12.32 -2.54
N GLY A 18 -19.72 -11.62 -3.67
CA GLY A 18 -20.96 -10.92 -4.05
C GLY A 18 -21.19 -9.58 -3.33
N GLY A 19 -20.15 -9.03 -2.69
CA GLY A 19 -20.16 -7.72 -2.03
C GLY A 19 -18.87 -6.95 -2.29
N PHE A 20 -18.84 -5.68 -1.87
CA PHE A 20 -17.64 -4.85 -1.85
C PHE A 20 -17.12 -4.76 -0.41
N SER A 21 -15.86 -5.11 -0.21
CA SER A 21 -15.16 -4.89 1.05
C SER A 21 -13.83 -4.18 0.84
N THR A 22 -13.32 -3.58 1.91
CA THR A 22 -12.00 -2.94 1.92
C THR A 22 -11.17 -3.49 3.06
N ARG A 23 -9.88 -3.66 2.81
CA ARG A 23 -8.94 -4.13 3.81
C ARG A 23 -7.76 -3.16 3.89
N PRO A 24 -7.47 -2.58 5.06
CA PRO A 24 -6.44 -1.57 5.15
C PRO A 24 -5.05 -2.18 5.12
N LEU A 25 -4.10 -1.46 4.52
CA LEU A 25 -2.69 -1.74 4.62
C LEU A 25 -2.19 -1.28 5.99
N GLY A 26 -1.43 -2.11 6.69
CA GLY A 26 -0.84 -1.78 7.97
C GLY A 26 0.44 -2.53 8.25
N LEU A 27 0.78 -2.62 9.54
CA LEU A 27 1.98 -3.29 10.02
C LEU A 27 1.60 -4.46 10.92
N SER A 28 2.35 -5.56 10.83
CA SER A 28 2.22 -6.71 11.72
C SER A 28 3.61 -7.21 12.13
N ARG A 29 3.77 -7.49 13.42
CA ARG A 29 5.01 -8.08 13.94
C ARG A 29 4.98 -9.59 13.77
N GLN A 30 5.90 -10.13 12.98
CA GLN A 30 6.03 -11.56 12.71
C GLN A 30 7.49 -11.98 12.82
N ASN A 31 7.76 -13.03 13.60
CA ASN A 31 9.09 -13.64 13.74
C ASN A 31 10.21 -12.61 14.05
N GLY A 32 9.92 -11.64 14.92
CA GLY A 32 10.89 -10.60 15.29
C GLY A 32 11.07 -9.46 14.27
N SER A 33 10.40 -9.53 13.11
CA SER A 33 10.41 -8.49 12.07
C SER A 33 9.05 -7.78 11.99
N THR A 34 9.02 -6.53 11.52
CA THR A 34 7.77 -5.80 11.23
C THR A 34 7.46 -5.91 9.74
N ALA A 35 6.45 -6.69 9.37
CA ALA A 35 5.99 -6.82 8.00
C ALA A 35 4.95 -5.75 7.68
N VAL A 36 4.94 -5.27 6.44
CA VAL A 36 3.77 -4.59 5.90
C VAL A 36 2.75 -5.67 5.55
N VAL A 37 1.47 -5.47 5.89
CA VAL A 37 0.40 -6.45 5.69
C VAL A 37 -0.90 -5.79 5.25
N VAL A 38 -1.75 -6.53 4.55
CA VAL A 38 -3.17 -6.25 4.36
C VAL A 38 -3.91 -6.80 5.58
N LEU A 39 -4.45 -5.90 6.40
CA LEU A 39 -5.14 -6.24 7.63
C LEU A 39 -6.53 -6.85 7.35
N PRO A 40 -7.14 -7.57 8.31
CA PRO A 40 -8.50 -8.09 8.16
C PRO A 40 -9.53 -6.97 7.93
N GLU A 41 -10.63 -7.33 7.28
CA GLU A 41 -11.77 -6.42 7.12
C GLU A 41 -12.29 -5.95 8.50
N GLY A 42 -12.76 -4.70 8.57
CA GLY A 42 -13.24 -4.09 9.81
C GLY A 42 -12.14 -3.59 10.74
N THR A 43 -10.86 -3.86 10.44
CA THR A 43 -9.75 -3.26 11.18
C THR A 43 -9.74 -1.74 10.93
N PRO A 44 -9.61 -0.89 11.97
CA PRO A 44 -9.44 0.55 11.76
C PRO A 44 -8.19 0.82 10.90
N PRO A 45 -8.30 1.63 9.83
CA PRO A 45 -7.18 1.88 8.94
C PRO A 45 -6.07 2.67 9.64
N PRO A 46 -4.81 2.19 9.63
CA PRO A 46 -3.70 2.99 10.13
C PRO A 46 -3.38 4.12 9.16
N GLN A 47 -2.77 5.17 9.68
CA GLN A 47 -2.33 6.32 8.89
C GLN A 47 -0.95 6.06 8.28
N TRP A 48 -0.84 6.32 6.98
CA TRP A 48 0.40 6.31 6.22
C TRP A 48 0.73 7.73 5.77
N ARG A 49 1.92 8.20 6.11
CA ARG A 49 2.46 9.44 5.57
C ARG A 49 3.14 9.14 4.23
N ILE A 50 2.61 9.74 3.17
CA ILE A 50 3.19 9.69 1.82
C ILE A 50 3.95 10.99 1.62
N GLU A 51 5.26 10.91 1.38
CA GLU A 51 6.11 12.08 1.13
C GLU A 51 6.70 12.02 -0.27
N GLN A 52 6.47 13.04 -1.08
CA GLN A 52 7.08 13.11 -2.40
C GLN A 52 8.59 13.33 -2.27
N VAL A 53 9.37 12.56 -3.03
CA VAL A 53 10.81 12.78 -3.10
C VAL A 53 11.10 13.88 -4.12
N SER A 54 11.93 14.84 -3.73
CA SER A 54 12.31 15.97 -4.59
C SER A 54 13.06 15.50 -5.83
N GLY A 55 12.69 16.03 -7.01
CA GLY A 55 13.42 15.79 -8.27
C GLY A 55 12.90 14.64 -9.13
N SER A 56 11.88 13.91 -8.67
CA SER A 56 11.23 12.85 -9.44
C SER A 56 9.72 13.04 -9.42
N TYR A 57 9.11 12.96 -10.61
CA TYR A 57 7.66 12.93 -10.73
C TYR A 57 7.22 11.50 -10.42
N ASP A 58 6.33 11.34 -9.45
CA ASP A 58 5.69 10.08 -9.05
C ASP A 58 6.50 9.11 -8.16
N THR A 59 7.63 9.53 -7.56
CA THR A 59 8.29 8.74 -6.49
C THR A 59 8.04 9.32 -5.09
N TYR A 60 7.81 8.40 -4.15
CA TYR A 60 7.32 8.71 -2.80
C TYR A 60 7.97 7.81 -1.75
N LEU A 61 8.12 8.35 -0.54
CA LEU A 61 8.36 7.57 0.66
C LEU A 61 7.02 7.21 1.29
N LEU A 62 6.84 5.95 1.68
CA LEU A 62 5.68 5.48 2.43
C LEU A 62 6.11 5.21 3.86
N LYS A 63 5.52 5.94 4.81
CA LYS A 63 5.91 5.92 6.22
C LYS A 63 4.70 5.71 7.12
N THR A 64 4.93 5.06 8.23
CA THR A 64 4.08 5.14 9.43
C THR A 64 4.79 6.03 10.46
N SER A 65 4.27 6.17 11.68
CA SER A 65 4.88 7.01 12.73
C SER A 65 6.35 6.68 13.03
N ASP A 66 6.71 5.40 12.94
CA ASP A 66 7.99 4.86 13.41
C ASP A 66 8.70 3.97 12.37
N LYS A 67 8.06 3.66 11.24
CA LYS A 67 8.63 2.77 10.20
C LYS A 67 8.52 3.36 8.81
N VAL A 68 9.52 3.07 7.98
CA VAL A 68 9.47 3.28 6.52
C VAL A 68 9.21 1.94 5.83
N ALA A 69 8.30 1.91 4.86
CA ALA A 69 8.08 0.73 4.03
C ALA A 69 9.25 0.55 3.06
N VAL A 70 9.92 -0.61 3.12
CA VAL A 70 11.07 -0.94 2.27
C VAL A 70 10.93 -2.36 1.71
N PRO A 71 11.47 -2.63 0.51
CA PRO A 71 11.52 -3.99 -0.01
C PRO A 71 12.41 -4.88 0.87
N SER A 72 12.04 -6.15 0.97
CA SER A 72 12.78 -7.18 1.71
C SER A 72 12.59 -8.54 1.05
N GLY A 73 13.45 -8.85 0.07
CA GLY A 73 13.25 -10.01 -0.80
C GLY A 73 12.05 -9.77 -1.72
N ASP A 74 11.13 -10.73 -1.73
CA ASP A 74 9.84 -10.66 -2.44
C ASP A 74 8.73 -10.00 -1.61
N GLN A 75 9.02 -9.49 -0.41
CA GLN A 75 8.04 -8.89 0.49
C GLN A 75 8.34 -7.41 0.77
N VAL A 76 7.41 -6.77 1.45
CA VAL A 76 7.58 -5.41 1.99
C VAL A 76 7.60 -5.46 3.51
N LYS A 77 8.55 -4.76 4.13
CA LYS A 77 8.68 -4.65 5.59
C LYS A 77 8.67 -3.19 6.05
N GLY A 78 8.28 -2.98 7.31
CA GLY A 78 8.52 -1.73 8.02
C GLY A 78 9.91 -1.74 8.64
N SER A 79 10.74 -0.75 8.32
CA SER A 79 12.10 -0.61 8.83
C SER A 79 12.24 0.65 9.70
N GLU A 80 12.89 0.53 10.85
CA GLU A 80 13.35 1.67 11.68
C GLU A 80 14.69 2.22 11.14
N ASP A 81 15.63 1.32 10.87
CA ASP A 81 17.02 1.65 10.53
C ASP A 81 17.32 1.57 9.03
N GLY A 82 16.28 1.40 8.20
CA GLY A 82 16.45 1.18 6.77
C GLY A 82 16.73 2.49 6.05
N ALA A 83 17.64 2.47 5.07
CA ALA A 83 17.70 3.54 4.09
C ALA A 83 16.30 3.68 3.44
N PRO A 84 15.74 4.90 3.37
CA PRO A 84 14.43 5.10 2.80
C PRO A 84 14.42 4.60 1.35
N PHE A 85 13.38 3.83 1.00
CA PHE A 85 13.18 3.35 -0.36
C PHE A 85 12.10 4.19 -1.04
N GLU A 86 12.39 4.63 -2.25
CA GLU A 86 11.46 5.42 -3.05
C GLU A 86 10.56 4.49 -3.85
N TRP A 87 9.26 4.54 -3.57
CA TRP A 87 8.25 3.81 -4.31
C TRP A 87 7.67 4.69 -5.40
N MET A 88 7.43 4.11 -6.57
CA MET A 88 6.68 4.77 -7.63
C MET A 88 5.18 4.51 -7.42
N ILE A 89 4.36 5.57 -7.32
CA ILE A 89 2.90 5.45 -7.20
C ILE A 89 2.25 6.05 -8.44
N ILE A 90 1.57 5.22 -9.21
CA ILE A 90 0.87 5.64 -10.43
C ILE A 90 -0.61 5.30 -10.36
N ARG A 91 -1.47 6.08 -11.02
CA ARG A 91 -2.88 5.70 -11.19
C ARG A 91 -2.96 4.41 -12.00
N SER A 92 -3.74 3.45 -11.52
CA SER A 92 -4.09 2.24 -12.25
C SER A 92 -5.40 2.43 -13.03
N ALA A 93 -5.87 1.36 -13.67
CA ALA A 93 -7.16 1.37 -14.35
C ALA A 93 -8.30 1.74 -13.37
N PRO A 94 -9.40 2.35 -13.85
CA PRO A 94 -10.57 2.66 -13.02
C PRO A 94 -11.16 1.40 -12.38
N HIS A 95 -11.71 1.54 -11.17
CA HIS A 95 -12.43 0.48 -10.49
C HIS A 95 -13.94 0.76 -10.46
N PRO A 96 -14.78 -0.30 -10.37
CA PRO A 96 -16.20 -0.10 -10.18
C PRO A 96 -16.48 0.67 -8.87
N PRO A 97 -17.66 1.30 -8.75
CA PRO A 97 -18.12 1.88 -7.49
C PRO A 97 -18.04 0.88 -6.31
N PRO A 98 -17.78 1.35 -5.08
CA PRO A 98 -17.83 2.74 -4.63
C PRO A 98 -16.50 3.51 -4.73
N VAL A 99 -15.39 2.87 -5.10
CA VAL A 99 -14.06 3.52 -5.11
C VAL A 99 -13.86 4.42 -6.33
N GLY A 100 -14.45 4.05 -7.47
CA GLY A 100 -14.45 4.89 -8.67
C GLY A 100 -13.09 4.94 -9.37
N ASN A 101 -12.71 6.12 -9.87
CA ASN A 101 -11.61 6.29 -10.83
C ASN A 101 -10.21 6.39 -10.20
N ASP A 102 -10.08 6.34 -8.87
CA ASP A 102 -8.83 6.64 -8.16
C ASP A 102 -8.26 5.40 -7.47
N ALA A 103 -7.85 4.43 -8.28
CA ALA A 103 -7.02 3.30 -7.85
C ALA A 103 -5.56 3.51 -8.27
N PHE A 104 -4.63 2.89 -7.55
CA PHE A 104 -3.20 3.11 -7.67
C PHE A 104 -2.42 1.81 -7.72
N ALA A 105 -1.33 1.80 -8.47
CA ALA A 105 -0.28 0.79 -8.37
C ALA A 105 0.90 1.34 -7.57
N ILE A 106 1.44 0.54 -6.66
CA ILE A 106 2.67 0.84 -5.91
C ILE A 106 3.77 -0.06 -6.45
N LEU A 107 4.84 0.54 -6.93
CA LEU A 107 5.85 -0.12 -7.77
C LEU A 107 7.27 0.18 -7.30
N VAL A 108 8.18 -0.77 -7.47
CA VAL A 108 9.62 -0.50 -7.51
C VAL A 108 9.91 0.43 -8.71
N PRO A 109 10.70 1.51 -8.58
CA PRO A 109 11.02 2.38 -9.70
C PRO A 109 11.71 1.64 -10.86
N GLY A 110 11.27 1.89 -12.09
CA GLY A 110 11.85 1.33 -13.32
C GLY A 110 10.83 0.86 -14.35
N PRO A 111 11.25 0.57 -15.60
CA PRO A 111 10.36 0.24 -16.71
C PRO A 111 9.63 -1.12 -16.57
N ASN A 112 10.08 -1.98 -15.65
CA ASN A 112 9.51 -3.28 -15.33
C ASN A 112 9.48 -3.47 -13.80
N GLY A 113 9.14 -2.39 -13.09
CA GLY A 113 9.11 -2.38 -11.64
C GLY A 113 8.22 -3.47 -11.08
N ASP A 114 8.74 -4.24 -10.12
CA ASP A 114 7.92 -5.19 -9.38
C ASP A 114 6.85 -4.43 -8.60
N GLY A 115 5.62 -4.92 -8.66
CA GLY A 115 4.46 -4.26 -8.10
C GLY A 115 4.00 -4.92 -6.81
N TRP A 116 3.43 -4.12 -5.91
CA TRP A 116 2.78 -4.64 -4.72
C TRP A 116 1.55 -5.44 -5.13
N ASN A 117 1.55 -6.70 -4.73
CA ASN A 117 0.48 -7.66 -4.96
C ASN A 117 0.05 -8.27 -3.63
N TYR A 118 -1.15 -8.82 -3.56
CA TYR A 118 -1.64 -9.53 -2.38
C TYR A 118 -2.52 -10.69 -2.83
N ASP A 119 -2.53 -11.75 -2.04
CA ASP A 119 -3.46 -12.85 -2.24
C ASP A 119 -4.85 -12.39 -1.76
N SER A 120 -5.87 -12.46 -2.61
CA SER A 120 -7.23 -12.05 -2.25
C SER A 120 -7.99 -13.14 -1.48
N ASP A 121 -7.46 -14.36 -1.42
CA ASP A 121 -8.26 -15.54 -1.09
C ASP A 121 -8.48 -15.75 0.43
N SER A 122 -7.82 -15.01 1.33
CA SER A 122 -8.06 -15.10 2.77
C SER A 122 -8.44 -13.75 3.42
N SER A 123 -9.75 -13.52 3.52
CA SER A 123 -10.34 -12.37 4.25
C SER A 123 -10.08 -12.38 5.77
N VAL A 124 -9.57 -13.50 6.31
CA VAL A 124 -9.50 -13.75 7.76
C VAL A 124 -8.13 -13.50 8.38
N THR A 125 -7.07 -13.39 7.56
CA THR A 125 -5.69 -13.30 8.05
C THR A 125 -4.98 -12.07 7.51
N ALA A 126 -4.05 -11.52 8.30
CA ALA A 126 -3.15 -10.48 7.81
C ALA A 126 -2.22 -11.08 6.74
N GLU A 127 -2.35 -10.60 5.50
CA GLU A 127 -1.59 -11.11 4.35
C GLU A 127 -0.45 -10.16 4.01
N LYS A 128 0.70 -10.70 3.63
CA LYS A 128 1.84 -9.86 3.25
C LYS A 128 1.73 -9.47 1.78
N PRO A 129 1.93 -8.19 1.43
CA PRO A 129 2.15 -7.84 0.05
C PRO A 129 3.40 -8.55 -0.48
N VAL A 130 3.27 -9.15 -1.66
CA VAL A 130 4.36 -9.77 -2.41
C VAL A 130 4.69 -8.89 -3.60
N LEU A 131 5.97 -8.73 -3.89
CA LEU A 131 6.46 -8.03 -5.06
C LEU A 131 6.43 -8.98 -6.26
N LEU A 132 5.53 -8.72 -7.21
CA LEU A 132 5.39 -9.53 -8.42
C LEU A 132 5.82 -8.75 -9.65
N LYS A 133 6.57 -9.43 -10.51
CA LYS A 133 7.14 -8.84 -11.72
C LYS A 133 6.04 -8.42 -12.69
N ASN A 134 6.11 -7.17 -13.13
CA ASN A 134 5.20 -6.59 -14.12
C ASN A 134 3.70 -6.68 -13.75
N MET A 135 3.39 -6.83 -12.46
CA MET A 135 2.02 -6.96 -12.00
C MET A 135 1.85 -6.27 -10.64
N ALA A 136 0.95 -5.30 -10.59
CA ALA A 136 0.54 -4.66 -9.35
C ALA A 136 -0.96 -4.82 -9.19
N MET A 137 -1.37 -5.20 -7.99
CA MET A 137 -2.78 -5.12 -7.63
C MET A 137 -3.15 -3.66 -7.38
N PRO A 138 -4.42 -3.30 -7.61
CA PRO A 138 -4.90 -1.95 -7.38
C PRO A 138 -5.09 -1.68 -5.88
N TRP A 139 -4.57 -0.54 -5.44
CA TRP A 139 -4.67 -0.02 -4.08
C TRP A 139 -5.55 1.23 -4.09
N TYR A 140 -6.42 1.38 -3.09
CA TYR A 140 -7.01 2.69 -2.84
C TYR A 140 -6.05 3.52 -1.98
N ILE A 141 -5.91 4.79 -2.30
CA ILE A 141 -5.11 5.76 -1.54
C ILE A 141 -5.97 7.00 -1.37
N ILE A 142 -6.47 7.21 -0.15
CA ILE A 142 -7.38 8.33 0.17
C ILE A 142 -6.79 9.16 1.31
N PRO A 143 -7.00 10.49 1.34
CA PRO A 143 -6.59 11.29 2.49
C PRO A 143 -7.13 10.69 3.78
N ALA A 144 -6.25 10.52 4.78
CA ALA A 144 -6.69 10.06 6.09
C ALA A 144 -7.66 11.10 6.63
N ARG A 145 -8.83 10.65 7.08
CA ARG A 145 -9.71 11.53 7.86
C ARG A 145 -9.11 11.63 9.26
N ASP A 146 -8.95 12.85 9.75
CA ASP A 146 -8.78 13.07 11.17
C ASP A 146 -10.09 12.61 11.82
N TYR A 147 -10.04 11.48 12.51
CA TYR A 147 -11.13 11.08 13.39
C TYR A 147 -10.93 11.87 14.68
N ASP A 148 -11.64 13.00 14.79
CA ASP A 148 -11.82 13.76 16.03
C ASP A 148 -12.53 12.91 17.10
#